data_AF-A0A1I7MRD8-F1
#
_entry.id   AF-A0A1I7MRD8-F1
#
_cell.length_a   1.000
_cell.length_b   1.000
_cell.length_c   1.000
_cell.angle_alpha   90.00
_cell.angle_beta   90.00
_cell.angle_gamma   90.00
#
_symmetry.space_group_name_H-M   'P 1'
#
loop_
_entity.id
_entity.type
_entity.pdbx_description
1 polymer ?
#
loop_
_entity_poly.entity_id
_entity_poly.type
_entity_poly.pdbx_seq_one_letter_code
_entity_poly.pdbx_strand_id
1 'polypeptide(L)'
;MRPSTAAQETFFAPESPETGQVFDFMEAHAAKTGERPAPQFFLSGPEPGDQVQLPPEICEVLVKAVGAMRKGMAVTITPSSMTLTTQQAAELLGVTRPTVVRLLDEGCIPFEKPGTHRRIKLEDVVEYKEKRRAAQYSALDALGTIDDEDRHLATERTRRARAEAARRRRSA
;
A
#
# COMPACT_ATOMS: atom_id res chain seq x y z
N MET A 1 15.45 -18.04 -3.42
CA MET A 1 15.77 -16.63 -3.10
C MET A 1 16.36 -15.99 -4.35
N ARG A 2 15.61 -15.13 -5.06
CA ARG A 2 16.06 -14.45 -6.28
C ARG A 2 16.67 -13.09 -5.91
N PRO A 3 17.86 -12.70 -6.41
CA PRO A 3 18.37 -11.36 -6.19
C PRO A 3 17.54 -10.36 -6.99
N SER A 4 17.04 -9.33 -6.29
CA SER A 4 16.41 -8.16 -6.87
C SER A 4 17.42 -7.44 -7.76
N THR A 5 17.12 -7.34 -9.04
CA THR A 5 17.84 -6.48 -9.99
C THR A 5 17.65 -5.04 -9.55
N ALA A 6 18.68 -4.48 -8.88
CA ALA A 6 18.74 -3.06 -8.61
C ALA A 6 18.74 -2.32 -9.96
N ALA A 7 17.66 -1.60 -10.24
CA ALA A 7 17.61 -0.69 -11.37
C ALA A 7 18.75 0.32 -11.20
N GLN A 8 19.75 0.28 -12.09
CA GLN A 8 20.79 1.28 -12.15
C GLN A 8 20.17 2.57 -12.71
N GLU A 9 19.76 3.47 -11.83
CA GLU A 9 19.38 4.83 -12.21
C GLU A 9 20.66 5.68 -12.27
N THR A 10 21.01 6.14 -13.46
CA THR A 10 22.13 7.07 -13.67
C THR A 10 21.65 8.48 -13.36
N PHE A 11 22.13 9.05 -12.26
CA PHE A 11 21.90 10.45 -11.90
C PHE A 11 23.08 11.31 -12.38
N PHE A 12 22.77 12.48 -12.95
CA PHE A 12 23.78 13.50 -13.22
C PHE A 12 24.02 14.30 -11.93
N ALA A 13 25.28 14.52 -11.59
CA ALA A 13 25.63 15.36 -10.45
C ALA A 13 25.14 16.79 -10.71
N PRO A 14 24.40 17.43 -9.79
CA PRO A 14 24.03 18.83 -9.93
C PRO A 14 25.31 19.69 -9.94
N GLU A 15 25.38 20.69 -10.83
CA GLU A 15 26.54 21.57 -10.97
C GLU A 15 26.67 22.61 -9.81
N SER A 16 25.91 22.45 -8.72
CA SER A 16 25.91 23.44 -7.63
C SER A 16 27.11 23.24 -6.68
N PRO A 17 27.78 24.34 -6.26
CA PRO A 17 28.88 24.30 -5.28
C PRO A 17 28.45 23.76 -3.91
N GLU A 18 27.15 23.77 -3.62
CA GLU A 18 26.54 23.20 -2.40
C GLU A 18 26.72 21.68 -2.33
N THR A 19 26.85 21.00 -3.48
CA THR A 19 27.03 19.54 -3.57
C THR A 19 28.35 19.09 -2.90
N GLY A 20 29.41 19.88 -3.02
CA GLY A 20 30.69 19.60 -2.38
C GLY A 20 30.59 19.65 -0.85
N GLN A 21 29.87 20.64 -0.31
CA GLN A 21 29.68 20.80 1.12
C GLN A 21 28.87 19.64 1.73
N VAL A 22 27.87 19.13 1.00
CA VAL A 22 27.09 17.96 1.42
C VAL A 22 27.96 16.71 1.45
N PHE A 23 28.81 16.52 0.44
CA PHE A 23 29.72 15.38 0.36
C PHE A 23 30.76 15.40 1.50
N ASP A 24 31.38 16.55 1.74
CA ASP A 24 32.37 16.73 2.82
C ASP A 24 31.75 16.46 4.20
N PHE A 25 30.50 16.91 4.42
CA PHE A 25 29.76 16.63 5.65
C PHE A 25 29.50 15.12 5.83
N MET A 26 29.08 14.41 4.78
CA MET A 26 28.81 12.97 4.83
C MET A 26 30.08 12.17 5.14
N GLU A 27 31.20 12.50 4.50
CA GLU A 27 32.49 11.84 4.73
C GLU A 27 33.03 12.12 6.15
N ALA A 28 32.94 13.37 6.62
CA ALA A 28 33.33 13.72 7.98
C ALA A 28 32.49 13.00 9.05
N HIS A 29 31.18 12.82 8.80
CA HIS A 29 30.28 12.08 9.70
C HIS A 29 30.59 10.58 9.69
N ALA A 30 30.81 9.99 8.50
CA ALA A 30 31.15 8.57 8.38
C ALA A 30 32.49 8.25 9.06
N ALA A 31 33.50 9.13 8.93
CA ALA A 31 34.79 8.97 9.59
C ALA A 31 34.69 9.02 11.13
N LYS A 32 33.71 9.76 11.68
CA LYS A 32 33.51 9.89 13.13
C LYS A 32 32.64 8.78 13.73
N THR A 33 31.66 8.31 12.99
CA THR A 33 30.54 7.52 13.54
C THR A 33 30.49 6.10 12.96
N GLY A 34 31.28 5.81 11.91
CA GLY A 34 31.32 4.51 11.24
C GLY A 34 30.12 4.24 10.32
N GLU A 35 29.09 5.08 10.37
CA GLU A 35 27.87 4.95 9.58
C GLU A 35 27.60 6.22 8.77
N ARG A 36 26.96 6.06 7.61
CA ARG A 36 26.44 7.21 6.86
C ARG A 36 25.20 7.73 7.58
N PRO A 37 25.05 9.06 7.71
CA PRO A 37 23.88 9.62 8.37
C PRO A 37 22.62 9.18 7.61
N ALA A 38 21.66 8.59 8.34
CA ALA A 38 20.37 8.29 7.77
C ALA A 38 19.71 9.60 7.30
N PRO A 39 19.05 9.62 6.13
CA PRO A 39 18.41 10.84 5.63
C PRO A 39 17.33 11.28 6.61
N GLN A 40 17.51 12.47 7.18
CA GLN A 40 16.53 13.14 8.01
C GLN A 40 15.94 14.29 7.20
N PHE A 41 14.62 14.37 7.15
CA PHE A 41 13.91 15.44 6.47
C PHE A 41 13.61 16.56 7.46
N PHE A 42 13.89 17.79 7.07
CA PHE A 42 13.61 18.97 7.87
C PHE A 42 12.71 19.92 7.10
N LEU A 43 11.75 20.52 7.79
CA LEU A 43 11.05 21.70 7.32
C LEU A 43 11.81 22.92 7.83
N SER A 44 12.36 23.72 6.91
CA SER A 44 13.06 24.96 7.25
C SER A 44 12.12 26.15 7.18
N GLY A 45 12.14 26.96 8.24
CA GLY A 45 11.59 28.31 8.23
C GLY A 45 12.54 29.32 7.55
N PRO A 46 12.18 30.62 7.60
CA PRO A 46 12.93 31.66 6.92
C PRO A 46 14.26 32.02 7.60
N GLU A 47 14.44 31.68 8.89
CA GLU A 47 15.63 32.03 9.66
C GLU A 47 16.66 30.89 9.71
N PRO A 48 17.98 31.19 9.71
CA PRO A 48 19.02 30.18 9.87
C PRO A 48 18.86 29.44 11.20
N GLY A 49 18.66 28.13 11.14
CA GLY A 49 18.45 27.28 12.31
C GLY A 49 16.98 27.10 12.73
N ASP A 50 16.04 27.81 12.10
CA ASP A 50 14.61 27.53 12.23
C ASP A 50 14.27 26.29 11.41
N GLN A 51 14.47 25.11 12.00
CA GLN A 51 14.22 23.82 11.34
C GLN A 51 13.53 22.88 12.30
N VAL A 52 12.48 22.21 11.81
CA VAL A 52 11.81 21.11 12.51
C VAL A 52 12.01 19.81 11.76
N GLN A 53 12.45 18.78 12.46
CA GLN A 53 12.56 17.45 11.89
C GLN A 53 11.15 16.92 11.58
N LEU A 54 10.95 16.45 10.35
CA LEU A 54 9.70 15.83 9.95
C LEU A 54 9.67 14.36 10.40
N PRO A 55 8.62 13.94 11.12
CA PRO A 55 8.36 12.53 11.37
C PRO A 55 8.25 11.73 10.07
N PRO A 56 8.66 10.45 10.06
CA PRO A 56 8.60 9.58 8.87
C PRO A 56 7.22 9.53 8.23
N GLU A 57 6.16 9.57 9.03
CA GLU A 57 4.76 9.50 8.57
C GLU A 57 4.40 10.71 7.69
N ILE A 58 4.89 11.91 8.05
CA ILE A 58 4.67 13.12 7.25
C ILE A 58 5.46 13.04 5.94
N CYS A 59 6.69 12.54 5.99
CA CYS A 59 7.50 12.34 4.79
C CYS A 59 6.81 11.41 3.79
N GLU A 60 6.22 10.30 4.25
CA GLU A 60 5.46 9.40 3.38
C GLU A 60 4.25 10.08 2.72
N VAL A 61 3.52 10.91 3.47
CA VAL A 61 2.38 11.67 2.94
C VAL A 61 2.86 12.63 1.86
N LEU A 62 3.96 13.35 2.10
CA LEU A 62 4.55 14.28 1.12
C LEU A 62 5.01 13.55 -0.15
N VAL A 63 5.70 12.41 -0.03
CA VAL A 63 6.12 11.60 -1.18
C VAL A 63 4.91 11.15 -2.02
N LYS A 64 3.85 10.67 -1.36
CA LYS A 64 2.60 10.28 -2.04
C LYS A 64 1.92 11.47 -2.71
N ALA A 65 1.84 12.61 -2.04
CA ALA A 65 1.24 13.83 -2.56
C ALA A 65 1.99 14.36 -3.79
N VAL A 66 3.32 14.51 -3.70
CA VAL A 66 4.17 14.93 -4.82
C VAL A 66 4.07 13.93 -5.98
N GLY A 67 4.06 12.63 -5.70
CA GLY A 67 3.86 11.59 -6.70
C GLY A 67 2.52 11.70 -7.44
N ALA A 68 1.45 12.09 -6.75
CA ALA A 68 0.15 12.36 -7.36
C ALA A 68 0.17 13.65 -8.21
N MET A 69 0.75 14.73 -7.69
CA MET A 69 0.87 16.01 -8.41
C MET A 69 1.68 15.88 -9.70
N ARG A 70 2.78 15.11 -9.68
CA ARG A 70 3.58 14.82 -10.89
C ARG A 70 2.78 14.11 -11.99
N LYS A 71 1.70 13.42 -11.64
CA LYS A 71 0.78 12.76 -12.59
C LYS A 71 -0.39 13.67 -13.00
N GLY A 72 -0.37 14.95 -12.61
CA GLY A 72 -1.46 15.90 -12.86
C GLY A 72 -2.70 15.67 -11.99
N MET A 73 -2.61 14.86 -10.93
CA MET A 73 -3.73 14.60 -10.04
C MET A 73 -3.77 15.65 -8.91
N ALA A 74 -4.96 16.17 -8.63
CA ALA A 74 -5.19 17.01 -7.46
C ALA A 74 -5.09 16.18 -6.17
N VAL A 75 -4.56 16.81 -5.11
CA VAL A 75 -4.43 16.20 -3.77
C VAL A 75 -5.31 17.00 -2.81
N THR A 76 -6.17 16.30 -2.07
CA THR A 76 -7.07 16.92 -1.07
C THR A 76 -6.74 16.39 0.32
N ILE A 77 -6.52 17.30 1.27
CA ILE A 77 -6.37 16.96 2.70
C ILE A 77 -7.74 17.08 3.34
N THR A 78 -8.19 16.03 4.01
CA THR A 78 -9.53 15.97 4.63
C THR A 78 -9.39 15.61 6.12
N PRO A 79 -10.04 16.34 7.04
CA PRO A 79 -10.06 15.98 8.45
C PRO A 79 -10.71 14.60 8.66
N SER A 80 -10.18 13.82 9.61
CA SER A 80 -10.71 12.48 9.95
C SER A 80 -12.14 12.53 10.50
N SER A 81 -12.52 13.63 11.16
CA SER A 81 -13.87 13.85 11.71
C SER A 81 -14.93 14.16 10.65
N MET A 82 -14.57 14.22 9.36
CA MET A 82 -15.52 14.50 8.31
C MET A 82 -16.56 13.37 8.19
N THR A 83 -17.84 13.75 8.21
CA THR A 83 -18.93 12.83 7.85
C THR A 83 -19.22 12.91 6.36
N LEU A 84 -19.31 11.75 5.73
CA LEU A 84 -19.56 11.54 4.31
C LEU A 84 -21.03 11.19 4.04
N THR A 85 -21.50 11.57 2.86
CA THR A 85 -22.72 11.01 2.28
C THR A 85 -22.47 9.60 1.75
N THR A 86 -23.54 8.82 1.53
CA THR A 86 -23.42 7.50 0.87
C THR A 86 -22.78 7.56 -0.51
N GLN A 87 -22.89 8.70 -1.20
CA GLN A 87 -22.29 8.88 -2.52
C GLN A 87 -20.78 9.11 -2.41
N GLN A 88 -20.34 10.01 -1.52
CA GLN A 88 -18.91 10.25 -1.27
C GLN A 88 -18.21 8.99 -0.76
N ALA A 89 -18.85 8.21 0.12
CA ALA A 89 -18.31 6.92 0.55
C ALA A 89 -18.20 5.92 -0.61
N ALA A 90 -19.14 5.93 -1.56
CA ALA A 90 -19.10 5.06 -2.74
C ALA A 90 -17.92 5.42 -3.66
N GLU A 91 -17.72 6.71 -3.89
CA GLU A 91 -16.57 7.24 -4.64
C GLU A 91 -15.25 6.84 -3.97
N LEU A 92 -15.14 6.97 -2.65
CA LEU A 92 -13.92 6.61 -1.90
C LEU A 92 -13.61 5.11 -1.92
N LEU A 93 -14.64 4.27 -1.85
CA LEU A 93 -14.53 2.82 -1.90
C LEU A 93 -14.40 2.26 -3.32
N GLY A 94 -14.61 3.08 -4.35
CA GLY A 94 -14.61 2.64 -5.75
C GLY A 94 -15.75 1.67 -6.07
N VAL A 95 -16.92 1.85 -5.47
CA VAL A 95 -18.11 1.00 -5.67
C VAL A 95 -19.35 1.83 -5.98
N THR A 96 -20.46 1.19 -6.33
CA THR A 96 -21.72 1.89 -6.58
C THR A 96 -22.41 2.29 -5.27
N ARG A 97 -23.17 3.39 -5.27
CA ARG A 97 -23.96 3.84 -4.11
C ARG A 97 -24.89 2.74 -3.53
N PRO A 98 -25.63 1.93 -4.34
CA PRO A 98 -26.42 0.83 -3.80
C PRO A 98 -25.58 -0.20 -3.04
N THR A 99 -24.33 -0.43 -3.47
CA THR A 99 -23.40 -1.33 -2.75
C THR A 99 -23.07 -0.78 -1.37
N VAL A 100 -22.78 0.53 -1.26
CA VAL A 100 -22.55 1.16 0.05
C VAL A 100 -23.78 1.04 0.92
N VAL A 101 -24.98 1.32 0.38
CA VAL A 101 -26.23 1.18 1.14
C VAL A 101 -26.40 -0.23 1.69
N ARG A 102 -26.15 -1.26 0.87
CA ARG A 102 -26.17 -2.66 1.33
C ARG A 102 -25.17 -2.92 2.45
N LEU A 103 -23.94 -2.41 2.34
CA LEU A 103 -22.92 -2.56 3.40
C LEU A 103 -23.33 -1.88 4.71
N LEU A 104 -24.02 -0.73 4.64
CA LEU A 104 -24.57 -0.08 5.82
C LEU A 104 -25.70 -0.88 6.45
N ASP A 105 -26.62 -1.40 5.62
CA ASP A 105 -27.77 -2.19 6.07
C ASP A 105 -27.33 -3.54 6.67
N GLU A 106 -26.23 -4.12 6.19
CA GLU A 106 -25.58 -5.32 6.73
C GLU A 106 -24.74 -5.04 8.00
N GLY A 107 -24.58 -3.77 8.40
CA GLY A 107 -23.77 -3.39 9.56
C GLY A 107 -22.25 -3.51 9.35
N CYS A 108 -21.80 -3.68 8.11
CA CYS A 108 -20.38 -3.78 7.77
C CYS A 108 -19.62 -2.46 7.99
N ILE A 109 -20.31 -1.33 7.89
CA ILE A 109 -19.76 0.01 8.13
C ILE A 109 -20.75 0.76 9.04
N PRO A 110 -20.30 1.29 10.19
CA PRO A 110 -21.13 2.14 11.04
C PRO A 110 -21.68 3.36 10.28
N PHE A 111 -22.89 3.79 10.62
CA PHE A 111 -23.45 5.03 10.10
C PHE A 111 -24.38 5.67 11.13
N GLU A 112 -24.53 6.98 10.99
CA GLU A 112 -25.50 7.77 11.72
C GLU A 112 -26.61 8.23 10.77
N LYS A 113 -27.81 8.48 11.32
CA LYS A 113 -28.93 9.04 10.56
C LYS A 113 -29.51 10.26 11.29
N PRO A 114 -28.77 11.39 11.35
CA PRO A 114 -29.30 12.63 11.88
C PRO A 114 -30.35 13.19 10.91
N GLY A 115 -31.60 12.74 11.05
CA GLY A 115 -32.73 13.12 10.19
C GLY A 115 -33.01 12.11 9.07
N THR A 116 -33.12 12.60 7.82
CA THR A 116 -33.59 11.77 6.69
C THR A 116 -32.48 10.96 6.03
N HIS A 117 -31.27 11.50 5.97
CA HIS A 117 -30.16 10.91 5.20
C HIS A 117 -29.10 10.28 6.11
N ARG A 118 -28.52 9.18 5.63
CA ARG A 118 -27.38 8.52 6.29
C ARG A 118 -26.12 9.38 6.18
N ARG A 119 -25.30 9.34 7.22
CA ARG A 119 -23.98 9.97 7.34
C ARG A 119 -23.01 8.91 7.85
N ILE A 120 -21.83 8.85 7.24
CA ILE A 120 -20.82 7.82 7.52
C ILE A 120 -19.54 8.55 7.87
N LYS A 121 -18.86 8.23 8.97
CA LYS A 121 -17.60 8.91 9.27
C LYS A 121 -16.52 8.46 8.30
N LEU A 122 -15.65 9.38 7.88
CA LEU A 122 -14.54 9.05 6.97
C LEU A 122 -13.66 7.93 7.55
N GLU A 123 -13.38 7.98 8.85
CA GLU A 123 -12.61 6.95 9.57
C GLU A 123 -13.17 5.54 9.35
N ASP A 124 -14.48 5.36 9.49
CA ASP A 124 -15.17 4.07 9.33
C ASP A 124 -15.04 3.53 7.90
N VAL A 125 -15.14 4.43 6.90
CA VAL A 125 -15.01 4.06 5.48
C VAL A 125 -13.59 3.64 5.15
N VAL A 126 -12.59 4.37 5.66
CA VAL A 126 -11.17 4.06 5.46
C VAL A 126 -10.80 2.74 6.15
N GLU A 127 -11.25 2.54 7.39
CA GLU A 127 -11.00 1.30 8.12
C GLU A 127 -11.60 0.08 7.39
N TYR A 128 -12.84 0.20 6.90
CA TYR A 128 -13.45 -0.85 6.09
C TYR A 128 -12.65 -1.15 4.81
N LYS A 129 -12.16 -0.11 4.14
CA LYS A 129 -11.34 -0.25 2.92
C LYS A 129 -10.05 -1.03 3.19
N GLU A 130 -9.36 -0.70 4.27
CA GLU A 130 -8.12 -1.38 4.64
C GLU A 130 -8.37 -2.83 5.07
N LYS A 131 -9.41 -3.10 5.88
CA LYS A 131 -9.82 -4.48 6.24
C LYS A 131 -10.12 -5.32 5.00
N ARG A 132 -10.87 -4.77 4.04
CA ARG A 132 -11.20 -5.44 2.78
C ARG A 132 -9.95 -5.72 1.94
N ARG A 133 -9.01 -4.76 1.89
CA ARG A 133 -7.74 -4.91 1.17
C ARG A 133 -6.87 -5.99 1.79
N ALA A 134 -6.75 -6.03 3.12
CA ALA A 134 -6.02 -7.05 3.85
C ALA A 134 -6.61 -8.46 3.60
N ALA A 135 -7.94 -8.60 3.65
CA ALA A 135 -8.61 -9.85 3.33
C ALA A 135 -8.36 -10.31 1.88
N GLN A 136 -8.36 -9.37 0.92
CA GLN A 136 -8.04 -9.67 -0.48
C GLN A 136 -6.60 -10.18 -0.63
N TYR A 137 -5.62 -9.55 0.01
CA TYR A 137 -4.23 -10.01 -0.02
C TYR A 137 -4.07 -11.39 0.64
N SER A 138 -4.71 -11.62 1.79
CA SER A 138 -4.68 -12.92 2.46
C SER A 138 -5.27 -14.05 1.59
N ALA A 139 -6.38 -13.78 0.89
CA ALA A 139 -6.96 -14.76 -0.03
C ALA A 139 -6.05 -15.07 -1.23
N LEU A 140 -5.34 -14.06 -1.75
CA LEU A 140 -4.34 -14.27 -2.82
C LEU A 140 -3.12 -15.06 -2.32
N ASP A 141 -2.66 -14.82 -1.10
CA ASP A 141 -1.57 -15.57 -0.48
C ASP A 141 -1.95 -17.03 -0.22
N ALA A 142 -3.19 -17.28 0.21
CA ALA A 142 -3.74 -18.63 0.35
C ALA A 142 -3.83 -19.41 -0.98
N LEU A 143 -4.00 -18.71 -2.11
CA LEU A 143 -3.93 -19.31 -3.45
C LEU A 143 -2.49 -19.57 -3.90
N GLY A 144 -1.53 -18.74 -3.46
CA GLY A 144 -0.10 -18.88 -3.77
C GLY A 144 0.63 -19.94 -2.95
N THR A 145 0.06 -20.35 -1.82
CA THR A 145 0.58 -21.38 -0.89
C THR A 145 0.04 -22.78 -1.14
N ILE A 146 -0.67 -23.00 -2.27
CA ILE A 146 -0.94 -24.36 -2.76
C ILE A 146 0.43 -24.95 -3.15
N ASP A 147 0.99 -25.72 -2.24
CA ASP A 147 2.33 -26.30 -2.33
C ASP A 147 2.50 -27.05 -3.66
N ASP A 148 3.66 -26.88 -4.31
CA ASP A 148 3.98 -27.62 -5.54
C ASP A 148 3.96 -29.15 -5.29
N GLU A 149 4.15 -29.56 -4.02
CA GLU A 149 4.01 -30.93 -3.54
C GLU A 149 2.57 -31.45 -3.65
N ASP A 150 1.56 -30.64 -3.29
CA ASP A 150 0.15 -31.02 -3.38
C ASP A 150 -0.31 -31.18 -4.83
N ARG A 151 0.21 -30.34 -5.73
CA ARG A 151 -0.08 -30.43 -7.17
C ARG A 151 0.50 -31.71 -7.78
N HIS A 152 1.71 -32.11 -7.38
CA HIS A 152 2.34 -33.33 -7.86
C HIS A 152 1.61 -34.58 -7.36
N LEU A 153 1.24 -34.61 -6.08
CA LEU A 153 0.49 -35.72 -5.48
C LEU A 153 -0.93 -35.85 -6.07
N ALA A 154 -1.62 -34.74 -6.36
CA ALA A 154 -2.92 -34.75 -7.03
C ALA A 154 -2.82 -35.28 -8.48
N THR A 155 -1.75 -34.92 -9.19
CA THR A 155 -1.49 -35.40 -10.56
C THR A 155 -1.15 -36.90 -10.57
N GLU A 156 -0.37 -37.37 -9.60
CA GLU A 156 -0.04 -38.79 -9.48
C GLU A 156 -1.26 -39.65 -9.07
N ARG A 157 -2.12 -39.16 -8.17
CA ARG A 157 -3.38 -39.84 -7.83
C ARG A 157 -4.30 -40.01 -9.04
N THR A 158 -4.47 -38.96 -9.83
CA THR A 158 -5.30 -39.03 -11.06
C THR A 158 -4.68 -39.93 -12.13
N ARG A 159 -3.35 -39.94 -12.25
CA ARG A 159 -2.63 -40.84 -13.17
C ARG A 159 -2.76 -42.32 -12.76
N ARG A 160 -2.61 -42.63 -11.47
CA ARG A 160 -2.79 -43.99 -10.93
C ARG A 160 -4.22 -44.49 -11.10
N ALA A 161 -5.21 -43.66 -10.77
CA ALA A 161 -6.63 -44.01 -10.95
C ALA A 161 -6.97 -44.29 -12.43
N ARG A 162 -6.44 -43.50 -13.37
CA ARG A 162 -6.61 -43.74 -14.82
C ARG A 162 -5.91 -45.03 -15.29
N ALA A 163 -4.72 -45.32 -14.77
CA ALA A 163 -3.99 -46.55 -15.11
C ALA A 163 -4.72 -47.81 -14.63
N GLU A 164 -5.30 -47.78 -13.42
CA GLU A 164 -6.13 -48.87 -12.90
C GLU A 164 -7.41 -49.07 -13.71
N ALA A 165 -8.11 -47.99 -14.06
CA ALA A 165 -9.29 -48.07 -14.92
C ALA A 165 -8.97 -48.65 -16.32
N ALA A 166 -7.81 -48.29 -16.89
CA ALA A 166 -7.35 -48.83 -18.17
C ALA A 166 -6.89 -50.31 -18.09
N ARG A 167 -6.42 -50.76 -16.91
CA ARG A 167 -6.14 -52.19 -16.68
C ARG A 167 -7.43 -53.00 -16.59
N ARG A 168 -8.43 -52.50 -15.85
CA ARG A 168 -9.76 -53.14 -15.74
C ARG A 168 -10.48 -53.29 -17.09
N ARG A 169 -10.29 -52.35 -18.02
CA ARG A 169 -10.82 -52.43 -19.40
C ARG A 169 -10.10 -53.41 -20.33
N ARG A 170 -8.89 -53.86 -19.98
CA ARG A 170 -8.11 -54.81 -20.81
C ARG A 170 -8.21 -56.25 -20.32
N SER A 171 -8.69 -56.44 -19.09
CA SER A 171 -8.94 -57.74 -18.47
C SER A 171 -10.42 -58.17 -18.50
N ALA A 172 -11.26 -57.41 -19.18
CA ALA A 172 -12.67 -57.68 -19.44
C ALA A 172 -12.88 -57.71 -20.96
#